data_AF-A0AAF0CI33-F1
#
_entry.id   AF-A0AAF0CI33-F1
#
_cell.length_a   1.000
_cell.length_b   1.000
_cell.length_c   1.000
_cell.angle_alpha   90.00
_cell.angle_beta   90.00
_cell.angle_gamma   90.00
#
_symmetry.space_group_name_H-M   'P 1'
#
loop_
_entity.id
_entity.type
_entity.pdbx_description
1 polymer ?
#
loop_
_entity_poly.entity_id
_entity_poly.type
_entity_poly.pdbx_seq_one_letter_code
_entity_poly.pdbx_strand_id
1 'polypeptide(L)'
;MCQFCERQDIKPKITLAAAPAEPFGSGPIRDHEVWAAYVARENESSGASSIVDENRATDADIPGGPGTSASISIGGSFSDTLEFAGDTDWIAVELEAGTSYLFTLTGTGVNALFDPFLEIRDEAGVKVAQDDDAGPGLNPQLRFTALETGTYYLVARSYEDENQSPTAGTYTLTADFGPPQNPLHAIDWGTKLANSLVDVFFVPTGQSAGGVQSEGWAQSQINAVMDVLQTISDVAGLTFNRVFSSVGAEFQLVTTSGPELTYAGRMAPPRHILSRNRHV
;
A
#
# COMPACT_ATOMS: atom_id res chain seq x y z
N MET A 1 -5.24 -73.05 -0.28
CA MET A 1 -3.80 -73.03 0.01
C MET A 1 -3.44 -71.61 0.44
N CYS A 2 -2.71 -71.43 1.56
CA CYS A 2 -2.06 -70.18 2.02
C CYS A 2 -2.88 -68.87 2.16
N GLN A 3 -3.59 -68.75 3.30
CA GLN A 3 -3.23 -67.90 4.46
C GLN A 3 -2.34 -66.63 4.26
N PHE A 4 -2.86 -65.48 4.76
CA PHE A 4 -2.22 -64.25 5.30
C PHE A 4 -0.99 -63.61 4.63
N CYS A 5 -1.08 -62.29 4.36
CA CYS A 5 -0.06 -61.32 4.79
C CYS A 5 -0.61 -59.87 4.78
N GLU A 6 -0.55 -59.21 5.93
CA GLU A 6 -0.98 -57.82 6.17
C GLU A 6 0.27 -56.94 6.32
N ARG A 7 0.32 -55.75 5.70
CA ARG A 7 1.51 -54.87 5.76
C ARG A 7 1.43 -53.93 6.96
N GLN A 8 2.50 -53.86 7.73
CA GLN A 8 2.71 -52.93 8.84
C GLN A 8 3.92 -52.02 8.57
N ASP A 9 3.96 -50.91 9.31
CA ASP A 9 4.84 -49.75 9.10
C ASP A 9 6.35 -50.02 9.12
N ILE A 10 7.09 -49.17 8.39
CA ILE A 10 8.54 -49.02 8.52
C ILE A 10 8.83 -47.54 8.88
N LYS A 11 9.28 -47.30 10.11
CA LYS A 11 9.99 -46.05 10.48
C LYS A 11 11.47 -46.36 10.75
N PRO A 12 12.42 -45.59 10.18
CA PRO A 12 13.84 -45.82 10.39
C PRO A 12 14.29 -45.43 11.81
N LYS A 13 15.31 -46.11 12.30
CA LYS A 13 15.85 -46.04 13.66
C LYS A 13 17.16 -45.25 13.65
N ILE A 14 17.23 -44.12 14.36
CA ILE A 14 18.46 -43.32 14.50
C ILE A 14 19.07 -43.57 15.87
N THR A 15 20.38 -43.86 15.90
CA THR A 15 21.17 -44.11 17.11
C THR A 15 22.21 -43.02 17.24
N LEU A 16 22.27 -42.34 18.39
CA LEU A 16 23.32 -41.37 18.75
C LEU A 16 24.33 -42.03 19.68
N ALA A 17 25.63 -41.84 19.39
CA ALA A 17 26.73 -42.37 20.19
C ALA A 17 27.31 -41.28 21.12
N ALA A 18 27.65 -41.67 22.35
CA ALA A 18 28.33 -40.80 23.32
C ALA A 18 29.84 -41.01 23.31
N ALA A 19 30.61 -39.94 23.52
CA ALA A 19 32.08 -39.98 23.63
C ALA A 19 32.53 -40.38 25.05
N PRO A 20 33.71 -41.02 25.22
CA PRO A 20 34.20 -41.48 26.52
C PRO A 20 34.85 -40.36 27.35
N ALA A 21 34.87 -40.56 28.68
CA ALA A 21 35.54 -39.69 29.65
C ALA A 21 36.83 -40.34 30.20
N GLU A 22 37.90 -39.56 30.33
CA GLU A 22 39.19 -39.96 30.92
C GLU A 22 39.26 -39.61 32.42
N PRO A 23 39.99 -40.37 33.27
CA PRO A 23 39.99 -40.18 34.73
C PRO A 23 41.21 -39.39 35.25
N PHE A 24 41.02 -38.52 36.25
CA PHE A 24 42.12 -37.88 36.97
C PHE A 24 42.10 -38.12 38.49
N GLY A 25 43.01 -39.00 38.93
CA GLY A 25 44.02 -38.75 39.98
C GLY A 25 43.63 -38.15 41.33
N SER A 26 43.86 -38.92 42.40
CA SER A 26 43.71 -38.51 43.81
C SER A 26 44.94 -37.79 44.40
N GLY A 27 44.74 -36.65 45.06
CA GLY A 27 45.76 -35.98 45.90
C GLY A 27 45.17 -34.80 46.72
N PRO A 28 45.48 -34.65 48.03
CA PRO A 28 45.02 -33.55 48.88
C PRO A 28 46.18 -32.57 49.25
N ILE A 29 46.01 -31.33 49.73
CA ILE A 29 44.87 -30.46 50.11
C ILE A 29 45.23 -29.01 49.64
N ARG A 30 44.33 -28.01 49.57
CA ARG A 30 43.99 -27.03 50.65
C ARG A 30 42.95 -25.99 50.18
N ASP A 31 42.32 -25.35 51.16
CA ASP A 31 41.19 -24.41 51.05
C ASP A 31 41.43 -23.20 50.11
N HIS A 32 40.47 -22.90 49.22
CA HIS A 32 39.59 -21.73 49.34
C HIS A 32 38.56 -21.66 48.19
N GLU A 33 37.28 -21.57 48.54
CA GLU A 33 36.10 -21.16 47.75
C GLU A 33 35.60 -21.99 46.53
N VAL A 34 34.31 -21.77 46.24
CA VAL A 34 33.57 -21.98 44.96
C VAL A 34 32.90 -23.36 44.69
N TRP A 35 31.58 -23.34 44.92
CA TRP A 35 30.46 -24.02 44.21
C TRP A 35 29.89 -25.39 44.64
N ALA A 36 28.57 -25.30 44.93
CA ALA A 36 27.48 -26.23 44.59
C ALA A 36 27.52 -27.69 45.08
N ALA A 37 26.73 -27.99 46.12
CA ALA A 37 25.34 -28.49 45.96
C ALA A 37 24.91 -29.35 47.17
N TYR A 38 23.67 -29.17 47.63
CA TYR A 38 22.96 -30.26 48.32
C TYR A 38 21.44 -30.16 48.11
N VAL A 39 20.81 -31.32 47.94
CA VAL A 39 19.38 -31.46 47.62
C VAL A 39 18.62 -31.93 48.86
N ALA A 40 17.56 -31.20 49.21
CA ALA A 40 16.42 -31.67 50.02
C ALA A 40 15.18 -30.94 49.44
N ARG A 41 14.19 -31.58 48.82
CA ARG A 41 13.21 -32.50 49.41
C ARG A 41 12.66 -32.01 50.75
N GLU A 42 11.60 -31.22 50.69
CA GLU A 42 10.30 -31.50 51.34
C GLU A 42 9.25 -30.57 50.72
N ASN A 43 8.05 -31.08 50.42
CA ASN A 43 7.06 -30.34 49.63
C ASN A 43 5.73 -30.29 50.39
N GLU A 44 5.64 -29.40 51.38
CA GLU A 44 4.39 -29.07 52.06
C GLU A 44 4.06 -27.56 51.94
N SER A 45 3.08 -27.27 51.08
CA SER A 45 2.12 -26.18 51.19
C SER A 45 2.63 -24.73 51.44
N SER A 46 3.07 -24.06 50.38
CA SER A 46 2.75 -22.62 50.18
C SER A 46 2.66 -22.29 48.69
N GLY A 47 1.97 -21.20 48.33
CA GLY A 47 1.43 -21.03 46.98
C GLY A 47 2.35 -20.49 45.88
N ALA A 48 1.82 -20.57 44.66
CA ALA A 48 2.20 -19.88 43.42
C ALA A 48 3.44 -20.36 42.64
N SER A 49 3.31 -20.24 41.31
CA SER A 49 4.33 -20.45 40.25
C SER A 49 4.79 -21.89 40.01
N SER A 50 4.72 -22.45 38.80
CA SER A 50 3.98 -22.03 37.60
C SER A 50 3.58 -23.28 36.83
N ILE A 51 2.29 -23.44 36.54
CA ILE A 51 1.92 -24.22 35.36
C ILE A 51 2.34 -23.33 34.20
N VAL A 52 3.40 -23.72 33.48
CA VAL A 52 3.62 -23.18 32.15
C VAL A 52 2.51 -23.76 31.28
N ASP A 53 1.41 -23.01 31.18
CA ASP A 53 0.48 -23.17 30.08
C ASP A 53 1.31 -23.14 28.80
N GLU A 54 1.34 -24.25 28.08
CA GLU A 54 1.77 -24.33 26.67
C GLU A 54 0.69 -23.71 25.76
N ASN A 55 0.13 -22.60 26.25
CA ASN A 55 -0.96 -21.81 25.71
C ASN A 55 -0.69 -20.31 25.94
N ARG A 56 0.59 -19.96 26.13
CA ARG A 56 1.08 -18.62 25.79
C ARG A 56 0.96 -18.53 24.27
N ALA A 57 -0.08 -17.87 23.79
CA ALA A 57 -0.29 -17.63 22.37
C ALA A 57 1.01 -17.08 21.76
N THR A 58 1.60 -17.87 20.87
CA THR A 58 2.41 -17.33 19.78
C THR A 58 1.48 -16.45 18.93
N ASP A 59 2.02 -15.41 18.30
CA ASP A 59 1.29 -14.75 17.22
C ASP A 59 0.78 -15.83 16.27
N ALA A 60 -0.53 -15.82 16.05
CA ALA A 60 -1.19 -16.72 15.13
C ALA A 60 -1.43 -15.89 13.87
N ASP A 61 -0.50 -16.04 12.92
CA ASP A 61 -0.61 -15.71 11.49
C ASP A 61 -2.07 -15.47 11.08
N ILE A 62 -2.34 -14.26 10.60
CA ILE A 62 -3.66 -13.90 10.09
C ILE A 62 -3.82 -14.45 8.68
N PRO A 63 -4.70 -15.45 8.47
CA PRO A 63 -4.74 -16.13 7.19
C PRO A 63 -5.19 -15.21 6.06
N GLY A 64 -4.51 -15.33 4.92
CA GLY A 64 -4.83 -14.67 3.66
C GLY A 64 -6.13 -15.11 2.99
N GLY A 65 -7.27 -14.94 3.65
CA GLY A 65 -8.58 -15.24 3.07
C GLY A 65 -9.78 -14.95 3.98
N PRO A 66 -11.00 -15.09 3.43
CA PRO A 66 -12.25 -14.70 4.11
C PRO A 66 -12.61 -15.56 5.34
N GLY A 67 -11.90 -16.67 5.55
CA GLY A 67 -12.00 -17.50 6.76
C GLY A 67 -11.24 -16.95 7.98
N THR A 68 -10.66 -15.76 7.88
CA THR A 68 -10.01 -15.06 8.99
C THR A 68 -10.93 -14.86 10.19
N SER A 69 -10.35 -14.95 11.40
CA SER A 69 -11.01 -14.51 12.64
C SER A 69 -10.53 -13.13 13.11
N ALA A 70 -9.59 -12.51 12.40
CA ALA A 70 -9.15 -11.16 12.70
C ALA A 70 -10.20 -10.14 12.27
N SER A 71 -10.46 -9.16 13.12
CA SER A 71 -11.43 -8.10 12.83
C SER A 71 -11.05 -6.78 13.50
N ILE A 72 -11.38 -5.67 12.85
CA ILE A 72 -11.18 -4.32 13.37
C ILE A 72 -12.52 -3.58 13.44
N SER A 73 -12.70 -2.76 14.48
CA SER A 73 -13.85 -1.85 14.62
C SER A 73 -13.47 -0.45 14.16
N ILE A 74 -14.45 0.32 13.68
CA ILE A 74 -14.25 1.74 13.31
C ILE A 74 -13.94 2.56 14.58
N GLY A 75 -12.96 3.47 14.49
CA GLY A 75 -12.29 4.12 15.61
C GLY A 75 -11.18 3.26 16.25
N GLY A 76 -10.80 2.15 15.61
CA GLY A 76 -9.86 1.17 16.13
C GLY A 76 -8.50 1.19 15.44
N SER A 77 -7.52 0.62 16.14
CA SER A 77 -6.17 0.35 15.63
C SER A 77 -5.80 -1.11 15.90
N PHE A 78 -5.09 -1.71 14.97
CA PHE A 78 -4.63 -3.09 14.98
C PHE A 78 -3.15 -3.12 14.57
N SER A 79 -2.31 -3.96 15.16
CA SER A 79 -0.89 -4.06 14.83
C SER A 79 -0.49 -5.53 14.77
N ASP A 80 0.23 -5.91 13.72
CA ASP A 80 0.67 -7.28 13.48
C ASP A 80 1.95 -7.34 12.62
N THR A 81 2.32 -8.54 12.19
CA THR A 81 3.50 -8.82 11.36
C THR A 81 3.08 -9.57 10.11
N LEU A 82 3.65 -9.21 8.95
CA LEU A 82 3.73 -10.13 7.81
C LEU A 82 4.92 -11.05 8.05
N GLU A 83 4.70 -12.35 8.29
CA GLU A 83 5.74 -13.29 8.70
C GLU A 83 6.79 -13.54 7.61
N PHE A 84 6.37 -13.51 6.35
CA PHE A 84 7.22 -13.83 5.20
C PHE A 84 6.95 -12.94 3.98
N ALA A 85 7.85 -13.03 2.98
CA ALA A 85 7.71 -12.27 1.74
C ALA A 85 6.59 -12.87 0.87
N GLY A 86 5.59 -12.05 0.53
CA GLY A 86 4.39 -12.47 -0.22
C GLY A 86 3.23 -12.89 0.67
N ASP A 87 3.35 -12.66 1.98
CA ASP A 87 2.29 -12.88 2.96
C ASP A 87 1.18 -11.82 2.85
N THR A 88 -0.03 -12.16 3.28
CA THR A 88 -1.21 -11.28 3.21
C THR A 88 -2.17 -11.54 4.36
N ASP A 89 -2.40 -10.52 5.19
CA ASP A 89 -3.31 -10.64 6.33
C ASP A 89 -4.69 -10.11 5.93
N TRP A 90 -5.75 -10.88 6.17
CA TRP A 90 -7.12 -10.43 5.95
C TRP A 90 -7.77 -10.09 7.29
N ILE A 91 -8.21 -8.84 7.45
CA ILE A 91 -8.87 -8.33 8.66
C ILE A 91 -10.29 -7.90 8.30
N ALA A 92 -11.30 -8.52 8.91
CA ALA A 92 -12.70 -8.20 8.67
C ALA A 92 -13.09 -6.83 9.29
N VAL A 93 -13.95 -6.08 8.62
CA VAL A 93 -14.53 -4.82 9.10
C VAL A 93 -15.98 -4.70 8.63
N GLU A 94 -16.88 -4.30 9.53
CA GLU A 94 -18.29 -4.04 9.20
C GLU A 94 -18.46 -2.59 8.72
N LEU A 95 -18.94 -2.41 7.49
CA LEU A 95 -19.17 -1.10 6.87
C LEU A 95 -20.65 -0.88 6.54
N GLU A 96 -21.08 0.39 6.55
CA GLU A 96 -22.45 0.81 6.26
C GLU A 96 -22.54 1.53 4.90
N ALA A 97 -23.55 1.17 4.10
CA ALA A 97 -23.80 1.76 2.80
C ALA A 97 -23.95 3.29 2.86
N GLY A 98 -23.21 4.00 2.01
CA GLY A 98 -23.16 5.46 1.94
C GLY A 98 -22.23 6.12 2.97
N THR A 99 -21.70 5.37 3.94
CA THR A 99 -20.75 5.88 4.93
C THR A 99 -19.33 5.87 4.37
N SER A 100 -18.57 6.92 4.70
CA SER A 100 -17.19 7.11 4.25
C SER A 100 -16.19 6.85 5.38
N TYR A 101 -15.12 6.15 5.03
CA TYR A 101 -14.11 5.62 5.93
C TYR A 101 -12.71 6.03 5.47
N LEU A 102 -11.78 6.01 6.42
CA LEU A 102 -10.36 6.22 6.23
C LEU A 102 -9.62 5.05 6.86
N PHE A 103 -8.85 4.33 6.05
CA PHE A 103 -7.98 3.27 6.49
C PHE A 103 -6.53 3.68 6.26
N THR A 104 -5.65 3.40 7.21
CA THR A 104 -4.21 3.63 7.06
C THR A 104 -3.45 2.37 7.44
N LEU A 105 -2.45 2.00 6.66
CA LEU A 105 -1.52 0.93 6.98
C LEU A 105 -0.14 1.55 7.07
N THR A 106 0.56 1.39 8.18
CA THR A 106 1.87 2.03 8.41
C THR A 106 2.88 0.98 8.84
N GLY A 107 4.06 0.96 8.22
CA GLY A 107 5.21 0.20 8.71
C GLY A 107 5.66 0.71 10.09
N THR A 108 5.57 -0.12 11.12
CA THR A 108 5.84 0.28 12.52
C THR A 108 6.67 -0.75 13.27
N GLY A 109 7.46 -0.31 14.26
CA GLY A 109 8.26 -1.22 15.10
C GLY A 109 9.71 -1.37 14.62
N VAL A 110 10.42 -2.36 15.16
CA VAL A 110 11.87 -2.57 14.91
C VAL A 110 12.12 -3.16 13.52
N ASN A 111 11.25 -4.05 13.07
CA ASN A 111 11.28 -4.67 11.74
C ASN A 111 10.11 -4.14 10.90
N ALA A 112 9.92 -2.82 10.90
CA ALA A 112 8.80 -2.16 10.23
C ALA A 112 8.69 -2.60 8.75
N LEU A 113 7.47 -2.90 8.31
CA LEU A 113 7.16 -3.21 6.92
C LEU A 113 7.58 -2.02 6.04
N PHE A 114 8.48 -2.25 5.08
CA PHE A 114 9.17 -1.18 4.37
C PHE A 114 8.25 -0.40 3.41
N ASP A 115 7.38 -1.12 2.72
CA ASP A 115 6.51 -0.62 1.66
C ASP A 115 5.14 -1.33 1.77
N PRO A 116 4.27 -0.89 2.70
CA PRO A 116 2.97 -1.50 2.92
C PRO A 116 2.00 -1.24 1.76
N PHE A 117 1.10 -2.17 1.52
CA PHE A 117 0.05 -2.06 0.51
C PHE A 117 -1.27 -2.50 1.12
N LEU A 118 -2.33 -1.74 0.88
CA LEU A 118 -3.64 -1.97 1.47
C LEU A 118 -4.70 -2.19 0.39
N GLU A 119 -5.43 -3.30 0.48
CA GLU A 119 -6.62 -3.55 -0.36
C GLU A 119 -7.90 -3.53 0.48
N ILE A 120 -9.03 -3.19 -0.14
CA ILE A 120 -10.36 -3.54 0.37
C ILE A 120 -10.98 -4.57 -0.57
N ARG A 121 -11.51 -5.63 0.03
CA ARG A 121 -12.30 -6.67 -0.64
C ARG A 121 -13.70 -6.73 -0.07
N ASP A 122 -14.69 -7.05 -0.90
CA ASP A 122 -16.06 -7.32 -0.47
C ASP A 122 -16.21 -8.70 0.20
N GLU A 123 -17.42 -9.03 0.67
CA GLU A 123 -17.76 -10.33 1.28
C GLU A 123 -17.40 -11.53 0.38
N ALA A 124 -17.44 -11.35 -0.95
CA ALA A 124 -17.07 -12.38 -1.92
C ALA A 124 -15.55 -12.47 -2.18
N GLY A 125 -14.75 -11.63 -1.53
CA GLY A 125 -13.30 -11.54 -1.70
C GLY A 125 -12.84 -10.79 -2.96
N VAL A 126 -13.76 -10.11 -3.66
CA VAL A 126 -13.45 -9.31 -4.86
C VAL A 126 -12.85 -7.98 -4.41
N LYS A 127 -11.72 -7.60 -5.02
CA LYS A 127 -11.06 -6.32 -4.74
C LYS A 127 -11.88 -5.14 -5.27
N VAL A 128 -12.27 -4.24 -4.36
CA VAL A 128 -13.09 -3.05 -4.64
C VAL A 128 -12.31 -1.74 -4.49
N ALA A 129 -11.22 -1.73 -3.72
CA ALA A 129 -10.29 -0.61 -3.62
C ALA A 129 -8.86 -1.09 -3.29
N GLN A 130 -7.86 -0.26 -3.56
CA GLN A 130 -6.48 -0.44 -3.11
C GLN A 130 -5.78 0.92 -2.99
N ASP A 131 -4.67 0.97 -2.27
CA ASP A 131 -3.78 2.12 -2.15
C ASP A 131 -2.37 1.64 -1.75
N ASP A 132 -1.34 2.36 -2.21
CA ASP A 132 0.08 2.14 -1.92
C ASP A 132 0.74 3.37 -1.26
N ASP A 133 0.70 4.54 -1.91
CA ASP A 133 1.55 5.68 -1.52
C ASP A 133 0.81 6.98 -1.12
N ALA A 134 -0.52 6.98 -0.98
CA ALA A 134 -1.28 8.22 -0.73
C ALA A 134 -1.12 8.80 0.69
N GLY A 135 -0.41 8.11 1.59
CA GLY A 135 -0.09 8.55 2.94
C GLY A 135 1.35 9.07 3.11
N PRO A 136 1.87 9.12 4.35
CA PRO A 136 3.22 9.62 4.60
C PRO A 136 4.30 8.61 4.20
N GLY A 137 5.12 8.92 3.19
CA GLY A 137 6.22 8.06 2.76
C GLY A 137 5.76 7.06 1.70
N LEU A 138 5.92 5.76 1.97
CA LEU A 138 5.40 4.65 1.17
C LEU A 138 4.23 3.95 1.87
N ASN A 139 3.49 4.67 2.72
CA ASN A 139 2.41 4.10 3.53
C ASN A 139 1.06 4.50 2.92
N PRO A 140 0.10 3.57 2.73
CA PRO A 140 -1.17 3.89 2.10
C PRO A 140 -2.14 4.63 3.03
N GLN A 141 -2.98 5.47 2.44
CA GLN A 141 -4.07 6.19 3.07
C GLN A 141 -5.35 6.05 2.24
N LEU A 142 -5.99 4.89 2.38
CA LEU A 142 -7.14 4.48 1.57
C LEU A 142 -8.45 5.08 2.11
N ARG A 143 -9.07 5.96 1.32
CA ARG A 143 -10.44 6.47 1.57
C ARG A 143 -11.46 5.59 0.85
N PHE A 144 -12.54 5.21 1.51
CA PHE A 144 -13.56 4.34 0.91
C PHE A 144 -14.95 4.78 1.29
N THR A 145 -15.91 4.69 0.37
CA THR A 145 -17.33 4.86 0.66
C THR A 145 -18.02 3.55 0.31
N ALA A 146 -18.54 2.85 1.31
CA ALA A 146 -19.17 1.56 1.09
C ALA A 146 -20.46 1.73 0.27
N LEU A 147 -20.67 0.88 -0.72
CA LEU A 147 -21.88 0.91 -1.56
C LEU A 147 -23.00 0.05 -0.98
N GLU A 148 -22.64 -0.97 -0.21
CA GLU A 148 -23.53 -1.91 0.45
C GLU A 148 -23.15 -2.03 1.93
N THR A 149 -24.09 -2.43 2.79
CA THR A 149 -23.84 -2.65 4.22
C THR A 149 -23.47 -4.11 4.43
N GLY A 150 -22.34 -4.38 5.10
CA GLY A 150 -21.91 -5.72 5.46
C GLY A 150 -20.42 -5.83 5.74
N THR A 151 -19.93 -7.07 5.78
CA THR A 151 -18.52 -7.38 6.00
C THR A 151 -17.68 -7.08 4.77
N TYR A 152 -16.62 -6.30 4.97
CA TYR A 152 -15.52 -6.12 4.02
C TYR A 152 -14.23 -6.65 4.66
N TYR A 153 -13.23 -6.95 3.84
CA TYR A 153 -11.90 -7.37 4.30
C TYR A 153 -10.86 -6.31 3.92
N LEU A 154 -10.13 -5.82 4.92
CA LEU A 154 -8.92 -5.03 4.75
C LEU A 154 -7.77 -6.03 4.59
N VAL A 155 -7.07 -5.98 3.47
CA VAL A 155 -5.92 -6.86 3.20
C VAL A 155 -4.64 -6.07 3.37
N ALA A 156 -3.88 -6.38 4.41
CA ALA A 156 -2.52 -5.86 4.60
C ALA A 156 -1.52 -6.79 3.89
N ARG A 157 -0.63 -6.21 3.10
CA ARG A 157 0.47 -6.92 2.42
C ARG A 157 1.63 -5.96 2.15
N SER A 158 2.72 -6.41 1.54
CA SER A 158 3.74 -5.53 0.96
C SER A 158 3.45 -5.19 -0.51
N TYR A 159 3.93 -4.04 -0.97
CA TYR A 159 3.99 -3.73 -2.40
C TYR A 159 4.96 -4.68 -3.12
N GLU A 160 4.58 -5.10 -4.32
CA GLU A 160 5.39 -5.91 -5.23
C GLU A 160 5.06 -5.57 -6.69
N ASP A 161 6.07 -5.62 -7.56
CA ASP A 161 5.91 -5.51 -9.01
C ASP A 161 7.03 -6.30 -9.75
N GLU A 162 7.23 -6.02 -11.05
CA GLU A 162 8.27 -6.68 -11.85
C GLU A 162 9.72 -6.33 -11.44
N ASN A 163 9.92 -5.27 -10.65
CA ASN A 163 11.21 -4.75 -10.18
C ASN A 163 11.39 -4.88 -8.66
N GLN A 164 10.30 -5.02 -7.90
CA GLN A 164 10.29 -5.10 -6.44
C GLN A 164 9.65 -6.41 -5.94
N SER A 165 10.44 -7.25 -5.27
CA SER A 165 9.92 -8.40 -4.53
C SER A 165 9.14 -7.95 -3.28
N PRO A 166 8.11 -8.70 -2.86
CA PRO A 166 7.41 -8.43 -1.61
C PRO A 166 8.36 -8.60 -0.40
N THR A 167 7.99 -7.97 0.71
CA THR A 167 8.75 -7.96 1.97
C THR A 167 7.90 -8.42 3.16
N ALA A 168 8.57 -8.86 4.22
CA ALA A 168 8.01 -9.18 5.53
C ALA A 168 8.23 -8.00 6.49
N GLY A 169 7.41 -7.87 7.54
CA GLY A 169 7.62 -6.84 8.56
C GLY A 169 6.39 -6.44 9.35
N THR A 170 6.61 -5.72 10.45
CA THR A 170 5.58 -5.26 11.38
C THR A 170 4.85 -4.01 10.89
N TYR A 171 3.54 -3.96 11.05
CA TYR A 171 2.69 -2.85 10.64
C TYR A 171 1.65 -2.46 11.70
N THR A 172 1.02 -1.30 11.50
CA THR A 172 -0.17 -0.88 12.22
C THR A 172 -1.24 -0.43 11.22
N LEU A 173 -2.41 -1.04 11.31
CA LEU A 173 -3.63 -0.73 10.57
C LEU A 173 -4.55 0.13 11.45
N THR A 174 -5.13 1.20 10.91
CA THR A 174 -6.24 1.93 11.56
C THR A 174 -7.47 1.93 10.67
N ALA A 175 -8.65 1.99 11.32
CA ALA A 175 -9.94 2.09 10.65
C ALA A 175 -10.76 3.19 11.31
N ASP A 176 -10.99 4.29 10.60
CA ASP A 176 -11.67 5.49 11.10
C ASP A 176 -12.78 5.95 10.16
N PHE A 177 -13.66 6.84 10.64
CA PHE A 177 -14.54 7.60 9.75
C PHE A 177 -13.71 8.62 8.95
N GLY A 178 -14.00 8.75 7.66
CA GLY A 178 -13.30 9.66 6.76
C GLY A 178 -14.27 10.59 6.02
N PRO A 179 -13.80 11.76 5.53
CA PRO A 179 -14.53 12.45 4.48
C PRO A 179 -14.61 11.54 3.23
N PRO A 180 -15.66 11.66 2.40
CA PRO A 180 -15.78 10.92 1.16
C PRO A 180 -14.57 11.15 0.24
N GLN A 181 -14.32 10.15 -0.61
CA GLN A 181 -13.42 10.28 -1.75
C GLN A 181 -13.75 11.56 -2.53
N ASN A 182 -12.79 12.49 -2.62
CA ASN A 182 -12.98 13.74 -3.35
C ASN A 182 -12.53 13.52 -4.81
N PRO A 183 -13.45 13.46 -5.79
CA PRO A 183 -13.08 13.20 -7.18
C PRO A 183 -12.16 14.27 -7.78
N LEU A 184 -12.06 15.46 -7.16
CA LEU A 184 -11.10 16.48 -7.56
C LEU A 184 -9.63 16.06 -7.29
N HIS A 185 -9.36 15.16 -6.33
CA HIS A 185 -7.99 14.69 -6.07
C HIS A 185 -7.40 13.89 -7.25
N ALA A 186 -8.25 13.22 -8.04
CA ALA A 186 -7.81 12.53 -9.26
C ALA A 186 -7.38 13.49 -10.39
N ILE A 187 -7.69 14.79 -10.26
CA ILE A 187 -7.44 15.84 -11.24
C ILE A 187 -6.46 16.91 -10.70
N ASP A 188 -6.37 17.09 -9.37
CA ASP A 188 -5.41 17.97 -8.71
C ASP A 188 -4.02 17.30 -8.59
N TRP A 189 -3.25 17.32 -9.67
CA TRP A 189 -1.85 16.86 -9.72
C TRP A 189 -0.87 17.80 -8.96
N GLY A 190 -1.31 18.41 -7.84
CA GLY A 190 -0.58 19.41 -7.05
C GLY A 190 -0.24 20.71 -7.79
N THR A 191 -0.57 20.79 -9.08
CA THR A 191 -0.24 21.90 -9.97
C THR A 191 -1.37 22.93 -9.93
N LYS A 192 -1.40 23.72 -8.86
CA LYS A 192 -2.23 24.93 -8.84
C LYS A 192 -1.69 25.93 -9.86
N LEU A 193 -2.43 26.13 -10.94
CA LEU A 193 -2.31 27.34 -11.74
C LEU A 193 -2.54 28.56 -10.82
N ALA A 194 -1.70 29.58 -10.94
CA ALA A 194 -1.78 30.77 -10.09
C ALA A 194 -3.06 31.60 -10.32
N ASN A 195 -3.78 31.27 -11.40
CA ASN A 195 -5.03 31.83 -11.87
C ASN A 195 -5.82 30.71 -12.58
N SER A 196 -7.15 30.78 -12.57
CA SER A 196 -8.01 29.90 -13.38
C SER A 196 -8.02 30.27 -14.88
N LEU A 197 -7.26 31.28 -15.30
CA LEU A 197 -7.27 31.80 -16.67
C LEU A 197 -6.28 31.02 -17.54
N VAL A 198 -6.73 30.56 -18.70
CA VAL A 198 -5.91 29.89 -19.72
C VAL A 198 -6.06 30.65 -21.03
N ASP A 199 -4.97 31.28 -21.48
CA ASP A 199 -4.96 32.02 -22.74
C ASP A 199 -4.74 31.08 -23.94
N VAL A 200 -5.66 31.12 -24.89
CA VAL A 200 -5.74 30.23 -26.06
C VAL A 200 -5.47 31.02 -27.33
N PHE A 201 -4.35 30.71 -27.99
CA PHE A 201 -3.96 31.28 -29.28
C PHE A 201 -4.26 30.31 -30.43
N PHE A 202 -5.14 30.73 -31.34
CA PHE A 202 -5.41 30.04 -32.60
C PHE A 202 -4.39 30.50 -33.63
N VAL A 203 -3.42 29.63 -33.96
CA VAL A 203 -2.27 29.98 -34.79
C VAL A 203 -2.72 30.28 -36.23
N PRO A 204 -2.46 31.50 -36.77
CA PRO A 204 -2.86 31.88 -38.12
C PRO A 204 -2.18 31.06 -39.22
N THR A 205 -2.78 31.04 -40.42
CA THR A 205 -2.20 30.44 -41.63
C THR A 205 -0.75 30.85 -41.83
N GLY A 206 0.14 29.88 -42.04
CA GLY A 206 1.56 30.13 -42.32
C GLY A 206 2.43 30.44 -41.10
N GLN A 207 1.87 30.53 -39.89
CA GLN A 207 2.63 30.50 -38.65
C GLN A 207 2.71 29.07 -38.10
N SER A 208 3.69 28.80 -37.22
CA SER A 208 3.92 27.47 -36.67
C SER A 208 3.95 27.46 -35.14
N ALA A 209 3.41 26.41 -34.53
CA ALA A 209 3.59 26.09 -33.11
C ALA A 209 4.01 24.61 -32.96
N GLY A 210 4.93 24.33 -32.04
CA GLY A 210 5.43 22.95 -31.84
C GLY A 210 6.16 22.34 -33.05
N GLY A 211 6.58 23.17 -34.01
CA GLY A 211 7.17 22.71 -35.28
C GLY A 211 6.17 22.44 -36.41
N VAL A 212 4.87 22.43 -36.13
CA VAL A 212 3.80 22.24 -37.12
C VAL A 212 3.34 23.60 -37.66
N GLN A 213 3.29 23.76 -38.98
CA GLN A 213 2.75 24.94 -39.63
C GLN A 213 1.21 24.85 -39.68
N SER A 214 0.53 25.92 -39.25
CA SER A 214 -0.92 26.03 -39.28
C SER A 214 -1.44 26.37 -40.68
N GLU A 215 -2.50 25.71 -41.09
CA GLU A 215 -3.31 26.10 -42.26
C GLU A 215 -4.25 27.27 -41.95
N GLY A 216 -4.43 27.58 -40.67
CA GLY A 216 -5.31 28.62 -40.16
C GLY A 216 -6.73 28.15 -39.89
N TRP A 217 -7.50 29.03 -39.25
CA TRP A 217 -8.79 28.70 -38.66
C TRP A 217 -9.90 29.59 -39.24
N ALA A 218 -10.99 28.98 -39.71
CA ALA A 218 -12.24 29.69 -39.97
C ALA A 218 -12.90 30.08 -38.65
N GLN A 219 -13.60 31.23 -38.61
CA GLN A 219 -14.19 31.73 -37.36
C GLN A 219 -15.24 30.76 -36.76
N SER A 220 -15.91 29.95 -37.58
CA SER A 220 -16.80 28.87 -37.11
C SER A 220 -16.06 27.75 -36.38
N GLN A 221 -14.85 27.38 -36.83
CA GLN A 221 -14.01 26.36 -36.17
C GLN A 221 -13.49 26.90 -34.84
N ILE A 222 -13.09 28.18 -34.80
CA ILE A 222 -12.68 28.84 -33.55
C ILE A 222 -13.83 28.84 -32.54
N ASN A 223 -15.05 29.22 -32.97
CA ASN A 223 -16.22 29.19 -32.11
C ASN A 223 -16.47 27.78 -31.57
N ALA A 224 -16.50 26.76 -32.43
CA ALA A 224 -16.73 25.37 -32.00
C ALA A 224 -15.68 24.86 -31.00
N VAL A 225 -14.40 25.24 -31.14
CA VAL A 225 -13.36 24.92 -30.13
C VAL A 225 -13.60 25.68 -28.82
N MET A 226 -13.95 26.97 -28.89
CA MET A 226 -14.27 27.74 -27.67
C MET A 226 -15.54 27.23 -26.97
N ASP A 227 -16.53 26.74 -27.70
CA ASP A 227 -17.73 26.10 -27.16
C ASP A 227 -17.38 24.80 -26.41
N VAL A 228 -16.48 23.97 -26.96
CA VAL A 228 -15.95 22.78 -26.28
C VAL A 228 -15.17 23.18 -25.02
N LEU A 229 -14.31 24.20 -25.11
CA LEU A 229 -13.58 24.72 -23.95
C LEU A 229 -14.53 25.29 -22.87
N GLN A 230 -15.67 25.86 -23.25
CA GLN A 230 -16.70 26.29 -22.30
C GLN A 230 -17.27 25.11 -21.50
N THR A 231 -17.51 23.95 -22.13
CA THR A 231 -17.95 22.75 -21.39
C THR A 231 -16.93 22.28 -20.34
N ILE A 232 -15.64 22.53 -20.57
CA ILE A 232 -14.56 22.28 -19.61
C ILE A 232 -14.56 23.36 -18.51
N SER A 233 -14.75 24.64 -18.87
CA SER A 233 -14.90 25.74 -17.91
C SER A 233 -16.02 25.48 -16.89
N ASP A 234 -17.18 24.99 -17.36
CA ASP A 234 -18.37 24.75 -16.54
C ASP A 234 -18.16 23.69 -15.44
N VAL A 235 -17.19 22.77 -15.61
CA VAL A 235 -16.90 21.69 -14.65
C VAL A 235 -15.57 21.85 -13.90
N ALA A 236 -14.55 22.43 -14.54
CA ALA A 236 -13.19 22.50 -14.00
C ALA A 236 -12.87 23.82 -13.27
N GLY A 237 -13.77 24.81 -13.32
CA GLY A 237 -13.50 26.14 -12.72
C GLY A 237 -12.37 26.90 -13.43
N LEU A 238 -12.08 26.54 -14.69
CA LEU A 238 -11.15 27.22 -15.58
C LEU A 238 -11.89 28.28 -16.41
N THR A 239 -11.17 29.27 -16.93
CA THR A 239 -11.67 30.27 -17.88
C THR A 239 -10.76 30.31 -19.08
N PHE A 240 -11.23 29.82 -20.23
CA PHE A 240 -10.46 29.90 -21.47
C PHE A 240 -10.69 31.24 -22.16
N ASN A 241 -9.62 32.02 -22.33
CA ASN A 241 -9.68 33.32 -22.98
C ASN A 241 -8.97 33.27 -24.33
N ARG A 242 -9.63 33.70 -25.40
CA ARG A 242 -9.00 33.73 -26.73
C ARG A 242 -8.08 34.94 -26.83
N VAL A 243 -6.80 34.69 -27.09
CA VAL A 243 -5.79 35.72 -27.37
C VAL A 243 -5.40 35.76 -28.85
N PHE A 244 -4.78 36.88 -29.25
CA PHE A 244 -4.37 37.16 -30.64
C PHE A 244 -2.84 37.22 -30.80
N SER A 245 -2.09 36.73 -29.81
CA SER A 245 -0.63 36.61 -29.81
C SER A 245 -0.24 35.25 -29.23
N SER A 246 0.82 34.63 -29.75
CA SER A 246 1.44 33.43 -29.17
C SER A 246 2.28 33.74 -27.94
N VAL A 247 2.62 35.01 -27.69
CA VAL A 247 3.41 35.43 -26.52
C VAL A 247 2.52 35.42 -25.29
N GLY A 248 2.80 34.50 -24.37
CA GLY A 248 2.05 34.35 -23.11
C GLY A 248 0.92 33.32 -23.15
N ALA A 249 0.47 32.89 -24.33
CA ALA A 249 -0.60 31.89 -24.46
C ALA A 249 -0.16 30.51 -23.94
N GLU A 250 -0.86 29.97 -22.95
CA GLU A 250 -0.68 28.60 -22.45
C GLU A 250 -1.01 27.56 -23.54
N PHE A 251 -2.05 27.78 -24.34
CA PHE A 251 -2.45 26.89 -25.43
C PHE A 251 -2.19 27.54 -26.79
N GLN A 252 -1.49 26.83 -27.68
CA GLN A 252 -1.31 27.21 -29.08
C GLN A 252 -1.83 26.08 -29.99
N LEU A 253 -2.91 26.37 -30.72
CA LEU A 253 -3.65 25.40 -31.53
C LEU A 253 -3.43 25.67 -33.03
N VAL A 254 -3.01 24.64 -33.77
CA VAL A 254 -2.82 24.71 -35.23
C VAL A 254 -3.84 23.82 -35.96
N THR A 255 -4.13 24.12 -37.21
CA THR A 255 -4.83 23.20 -38.13
C THR A 255 -3.84 22.61 -39.12
N THR A 256 -4.07 21.35 -39.53
CA THR A 256 -3.28 20.68 -40.57
C THR A 256 -4.14 19.65 -41.31
N SER A 257 -3.92 19.51 -42.61
CA SER A 257 -4.56 18.53 -43.49
C SER A 257 -3.58 17.39 -43.82
N GLY A 258 -3.39 16.50 -42.83
CA GLY A 258 -2.54 15.32 -42.96
C GLY A 258 -3.29 14.02 -42.60
N PRO A 259 -2.93 12.87 -43.18
CA PRO A 259 -3.49 11.57 -42.80
C PRO A 259 -2.98 11.06 -41.45
N GLU A 260 -1.92 11.66 -40.90
CA GLU A 260 -1.46 11.38 -39.54
C GLU A 260 -2.18 12.28 -38.54
N LEU A 261 -2.85 11.66 -37.58
CA LEU A 261 -3.43 12.30 -36.39
C LEU A 261 -2.32 12.73 -35.40
N THR A 262 -1.28 13.41 -35.90
CA THR A 262 -0.27 14.04 -35.04
C THR A 262 -0.94 15.19 -34.30
N TYR A 263 -1.09 15.01 -33.00
CA TYR A 263 -1.88 15.85 -32.09
C TYR A 263 -1.35 17.29 -32.09
N ALA A 264 -1.92 18.15 -32.94
CA ALA A 264 -1.31 19.42 -33.33
C ALA A 264 -1.70 20.56 -32.38
N GLY A 265 -1.29 20.45 -31.12
CA GLY A 265 -1.44 21.48 -30.10
C GLY A 265 -0.19 21.55 -29.22
N ARG A 266 0.33 22.75 -28.98
CA ARG A 266 1.42 22.96 -28.03
C ARG A 266 0.89 23.59 -26.75
N MET A 267 0.95 22.83 -25.67
CA MET A 267 0.78 23.36 -24.32
C MET A 267 2.12 23.93 -23.82
N ALA A 268 2.08 25.13 -23.26
CA ALA A 268 3.17 25.80 -22.58
C ALA A 268 2.70 26.15 -21.17
N PRO A 269 2.65 25.19 -20.24
CA PRO A 269 2.20 25.48 -18.88
C PRO A 269 3.12 26.52 -18.22
N PRO A 270 2.62 27.32 -17.26
CA PRO A 270 3.45 28.23 -16.48
C PRO A 270 4.71 27.54 -15.96
N ARG A 271 5.87 28.19 -16.09
CA ARG A 271 7.17 27.56 -15.84
C ARG A 271 7.22 26.95 -14.43
N HIS A 272 7.29 25.63 -14.37
CA HIS A 272 7.56 24.91 -13.13
C HIS A 272 8.91 25.36 -12.56
N ILE A 273 8.90 26.05 -11.42
CA ILE A 273 10.11 26.23 -10.61
C ILE A 273 10.37 24.88 -9.95
N LEU A 274 11.07 23.99 -10.65
CA LEU A 274 11.69 22.82 -10.03
C LEU A 274 12.83 23.33 -9.13
N SER A 275 12.51 23.67 -7.88
CA SER A 275 13.51 23.76 -6.84
C SER A 275 14.12 22.37 -6.65
N ARG A 276 15.27 22.15 -7.29
CA ARG A 276 16.10 20.95 -7.10
C ARG A 276 16.63 20.90 -5.67
N ASN A 277 15.81 20.45 -4.73
CA ASN A 277 16.30 19.92 -3.46
C ASN A 277 16.67 18.45 -3.65
N ARG A 278 17.69 18.21 -4.48
CA ARG A 278 18.50 16.99 -4.37
C ARG A 278 19.42 17.21 -3.17
N HIS A 279 18.93 16.89 -1.97
CA HIS A 279 19.80 16.81 -0.82
C HIS A 279 20.53 15.47 -0.81
N VAL A 280 21.81 15.59 -0.43
CA VAL A 280 22.91 14.63 -0.41
C VAL A 280 22.55 13.32 0.29
#